data_AF-A0A960HRC0-F1
#
_entry.id   AF-A0A960HRC0-F1
#
_cell.length_a   1.000
_cell.length_b   1.000
_cell.length_c   1.000
_cell.angle_alpha   90.00
_cell.angle_beta   90.00
_cell.angle_gamma   90.00
#
_symmetry.space_group_name_H-M   'P 1'
#
loop_
_entity.id
_entity.type
_entity.pdbx_description
1 polymer ?
#
loop_
_entity_poly.entity_id
_entity_poly.type
_entity_poly.pdbx_seq_one_letter_code
_entity_poly.pdbx_strand_id
1 'polypeptide(L)'
;IVRARSDASSSSTRQRGSDQPVVRLAAPQMTAATVLHELAHVLAGVGAGHGPTFRRAHVDLVGYVLGDTEAEWLLDAYAAVGLEPGARSWPTPPVRGGTGGPFVL
;
A
#
# COMPACT_ATOMS: atom_id res chain seq x y z
N ILE A 1 5.48 -11.95 -1.38
CA ILE A 1 6.55 -10.92 -1.27
C ILE A 1 7.88 -11.64 -1.40
N VAL A 2 8.83 -11.11 -2.17
CA VAL A 2 10.19 -11.66 -2.33
C VAL A 2 11.24 -10.56 -2.26
N ARG A 3 12.48 -10.91 -1.93
CA ARG A 3 13.62 -9.97 -1.99
C ARG A 3 13.91 -9.62 -3.45
N ALA A 4 14.16 -8.35 -3.75
CA ALA A 4 14.69 -7.95 -5.05
C ALA A 4 16.16 -8.41 -5.23
N ARG A 5 16.70 -8.26 -6.44
CA ARG A 5 18.15 -8.42 -6.70
C ARG A 5 18.95 -7.50 -5.77
N SER A 6 20.16 -7.92 -5.41
CA SER A 6 20.98 -7.26 -4.38
C SER A 6 21.34 -5.81 -4.68
N ASP A 7 21.39 -5.44 -5.95
CA ASP A 7 21.69 -4.11 -6.49
C ASP A 7 20.43 -3.36 -6.98
N ALA A 8 19.23 -3.83 -6.64
CA ALA A 8 18.00 -3.10 -6.93
C ALA A 8 17.93 -1.81 -6.10
N SER A 9 17.66 -0.70 -6.77
CA SER A 9 17.38 0.60 -6.14
C SER A 9 15.89 0.87 -5.91
N SER A 10 14.99 0.05 -6.49
CA SER A 10 13.54 0.23 -6.42
C SER A 10 12.78 -1.07 -6.14
N SER A 11 11.69 -0.92 -5.38
CA SER A 11 10.66 -1.93 -5.14
C SER A 11 9.61 -1.90 -6.24
N SER A 12 8.89 -3.01 -6.44
CA SER A 12 7.80 -3.06 -7.41
C SER A 12 6.83 -4.20 -7.17
N THR A 13 5.59 -4.00 -7.63
CA THR A 13 4.55 -5.02 -7.72
C THR A 13 4.23 -5.28 -9.18
N ARG A 14 4.32 -6.53 -9.62
CA ARG A 14 4.08 -6.93 -11.01
C ARG A 14 3.31 -8.23 -11.09
N GLN A 15 2.57 -8.43 -12.17
CA GLN A 15 1.91 -9.69 -12.47
C GLN A 15 2.96 -10.74 -12.86
N ARG A 16 2.87 -11.95 -12.30
CA ARG A 16 3.63 -13.12 -12.74
C ARG A 16 2.65 -14.20 -13.21
N GLY A 17 2.71 -14.53 -14.50
CA GLY A 17 1.72 -15.44 -15.10
C GLY A 17 0.33 -14.80 -15.12
N SER A 18 -0.72 -15.63 -15.18
CA SER A 18 -2.10 -15.14 -15.27
C SER A 18 -2.61 -14.54 -13.96
N ASP A 19 -2.26 -15.08 -12.79
CA ASP A 19 -3.08 -14.82 -11.58
C ASP A 19 -2.34 -14.41 -10.30
N GLN A 20 -1.00 -14.35 -10.30
CA GLN A 20 -0.27 -14.05 -9.05
C GLN A 20 0.52 -12.74 -9.10
N PRO A 21 0.13 -11.71 -8.32
CA PRO A 21 0.96 -10.54 -8.13
C PRO A 21 2.20 -10.88 -7.30
N VAL A 22 3.36 -10.39 -7.73
CA VAL A 22 4.64 -10.55 -7.03
C VAL A 22 5.15 -9.18 -6.62
N VAL A 23 5.21 -8.96 -5.31
CA VAL A 23 5.87 -7.83 -4.66
C VAL A 23 7.35 -8.14 -4.50
N ARG A 24 8.21 -7.26 -5.01
CA ARG A 24 9.67 -7.30 -4.86
C ARG A 24 10.12 -6.08 -4.07
N LEU A 25 10.83 -6.30 -2.96
CA LEU A 25 11.34 -5.22 -2.11
C LEU A 25 12.86 -5.07 -2.27
N ALA A 26 13.29 -3.86 -2.62
CA ALA A 26 14.69 -3.47 -2.64
C ALA A 26 15.17 -3.14 -1.23
N ALA A 27 16.37 -3.60 -0.87
CA ALA A 27 16.91 -3.42 0.49
C ALA A 27 16.95 -1.95 0.94
N PRO A 28 17.33 -0.95 0.10
CA PRO A 28 17.31 0.46 0.50
C PRO A 28 15.92 1.03 0.77
N GLN A 29 14.86 0.37 0.30
CA GLN A 29 13.48 0.82 0.43
C GLN A 29 12.65 -0.07 1.35
N MET A 30 13.28 -0.94 2.15
CA MET A 30 12.57 -1.89 3.00
C MET A 30 12.00 -1.21 4.25
N THR A 31 10.97 -0.38 4.06
CA THR A 31 10.25 0.34 5.12
C THR A 31 8.78 -0.06 5.14
N ALA A 32 8.07 0.24 6.24
CA ALA A 32 6.63 0.00 6.33
C ALA A 32 5.86 0.69 5.21
N ALA A 33 6.20 1.96 4.94
CA ALA A 33 5.57 2.74 3.88
C ALA A 33 5.71 2.06 2.50
N THR A 34 6.90 1.55 2.16
CA THR A 34 7.09 0.85 0.88
C THR A 34 6.31 -0.46 0.83
N VAL A 35 6.28 -1.23 1.92
CA VAL A 35 5.49 -2.48 1.96
C VAL A 35 4.01 -2.19 1.75
N LEU A 36 3.47 -1.19 2.44
CA LEU A 36 2.07 -0.78 2.31
C LEU A 36 1.75 -0.26 0.90
N HIS A 37 2.66 0.51 0.32
CA HIS A 37 2.57 0.96 -1.07
C HIS A 37 2.46 -0.21 -2.05
N GLU A 38 3.35 -1.20 -1.92
CA GLU A 38 3.34 -2.34 -2.82
C GLU A 38 2.12 -3.25 -2.61
N LEU A 39 1.67 -3.43 -1.37
CA LEU A 39 0.42 -4.14 -1.08
C LEU A 39 -0.81 -3.40 -1.61
N ALA A 40 -0.79 -2.07 -1.68
CA ALA A 40 -1.88 -1.31 -2.29
C ALA A 40 -2.02 -1.61 -3.79
N HIS A 41 -0.92 -1.85 -4.51
CA HIS A 41 -0.97 -2.32 -5.90
C HIS A 41 -1.59 -3.71 -6.02
N VAL A 42 -1.33 -4.60 -5.05
CA VAL A 42 -1.96 -5.93 -5.02
C VAL A 42 -3.48 -5.80 -4.87
N LEU A 43 -3.92 -4.99 -3.92
CA LEU A 43 -5.33 -4.83 -3.58
C LEU A 43 -6.13 -4.09 -4.67
N ALA A 44 -5.53 -3.06 -5.27
CA ALA A 44 -6.14 -2.31 -6.36
C ALA A 44 -6.08 -3.05 -7.71
N GLY A 45 -5.23 -4.07 -7.81
CA GLY A 45 -4.88 -4.75 -9.05
C GLY A 45 -3.69 -4.09 -9.73
N VAL A 46 -2.72 -4.91 -10.17
CA VAL A 46 -1.41 -4.47 -10.72
C VAL A 46 -1.56 -3.45 -11.87
N GLY A 47 -2.63 -3.56 -12.67
CA GLY A 47 -2.88 -2.66 -13.80
C GLY A 47 -3.46 -1.29 -13.42
N ALA A 48 -3.86 -1.06 -12.16
CA ALA A 48 -4.47 0.18 -11.72
C ALA A 48 -3.48 1.36 -11.62
N GLY A 49 -2.17 1.08 -11.63
CA GLY A 49 -1.14 2.08 -11.40
C GLY A 49 -1.36 2.83 -10.07
N HIS A 50 -1.02 4.11 -10.02
CA HIS A 50 -1.30 4.98 -8.86
C HIS A 50 -2.66 5.70 -8.95
N GLY A 51 -3.62 5.09 -9.66
CA GLY A 51 -4.95 5.66 -9.90
C GLY A 51 -5.84 5.74 -8.64
N PRO A 52 -7.11 6.16 -8.78
CA PRO A 52 -8.03 6.33 -7.66
C PRO A 52 -8.17 5.07 -6.78
N THR A 53 -8.29 3.89 -7.41
CA THR A 53 -8.39 2.61 -6.69
C THR A 53 -7.15 2.33 -5.85
N PHE A 54 -5.95 2.57 -6.40
CA PHE A 54 -4.70 2.43 -5.65
C PHE A 54 -4.67 3.35 -4.43
N ARG A 55 -5.04 4.63 -4.60
CA ARG A 55 -5.05 5.58 -3.49
C ARG A 55 -6.00 5.15 -2.37
N ARG A 56 -7.17 4.60 -2.73
CA ARG A 56 -8.10 4.03 -1.75
C ARG A 56 -7.48 2.84 -1.01
N ALA A 57 -6.84 1.91 -1.74
CA ALA A 57 -6.17 0.76 -1.13
C ALA A 57 -5.04 1.20 -0.19
N HIS A 58 -4.29 2.22 -0.58
CA HIS A 58 -3.16 2.74 0.18
C HIS A 58 -3.62 3.37 1.50
N VAL A 59 -4.67 4.20 1.46
CA VAL A 59 -5.28 4.78 2.67
C VAL A 59 -5.84 3.69 3.59
N ASP A 60 -6.56 2.71 3.04
CA ASP A 60 -7.12 1.60 3.82
C ASP A 60 -6.05 0.77 4.53
N LEU A 61 -4.93 0.49 3.85
CA LEU A 61 -3.81 -0.26 4.41
C LEU A 61 -3.03 0.57 5.44
N VAL A 62 -2.81 1.86 5.19
CA VAL A 62 -2.19 2.77 6.16
C VAL A 62 -3.04 2.88 7.42
N GLY A 63 -4.35 3.10 7.28
CA GLY A 63 -5.28 3.14 8.41
C GLY A 63 -5.28 1.87 9.22
N TYR A 64 -5.32 0.72 8.55
CA TYR A 64 -5.33 -0.58 9.21
C TYR A 64 -4.00 -0.92 9.92
N VAL A 65 -2.86 -0.55 9.32
CA VAL A 65 -1.54 -0.95 9.83
C VAL A 65 -0.95 0.06 10.80
N LEU A 66 -1.08 1.35 10.50
CA LEU A 66 -0.45 2.45 11.23
C LEU A 66 -1.45 3.23 12.10
N GLY A 67 -2.66 3.44 11.62
CA GLY A 67 -3.73 4.13 12.38
C GLY A 67 -4.48 5.17 11.56
N ASP A 68 -5.60 5.63 12.09
CA ASP A 68 -6.49 6.59 11.42
C ASP A 68 -5.80 7.95 11.19
N THR A 69 -4.97 8.39 12.14
CA THR A 69 -4.21 9.64 12.02
C THR A 69 -3.27 9.63 10.81
N GLU A 70 -2.52 8.55 10.61
CA GLU A 70 -1.62 8.40 9.46
C GLU A 70 -2.40 8.29 8.14
N ALA A 71 -3.60 7.68 8.18
CA ALA A 71 -4.49 7.64 7.02
C ALA A 71 -5.02 9.04 6.66
N GLU A 72 -5.36 9.86 7.65
CA GLU A 72 -5.75 11.27 7.44
C GLU A 72 -4.60 12.08 6.85
N TRP A 73 -3.37 11.94 7.35
CA TRP A 73 -2.20 12.61 6.74
C TRP A 73 -2.00 12.23 5.28
N LEU A 74 -2.24 10.96 4.93
CA LEU A 74 -2.14 10.50 3.55
C LEU A 74 -3.28 11.05 2.68
N LEU A 75 -4.49 11.17 3.22
CA LEU A 75 -5.62 11.82 2.55
C LEU A 75 -5.32 13.29 2.27
N ASP A 76 -4.82 14.02 3.27
CA ASP A 76 -4.41 15.42 3.15
C ASP A 76 -3.31 15.58 2.09
N ALA A 77 -2.33 14.69 2.07
CA ALA A 77 -1.26 14.70 1.08
C ALA A 77 -1.78 14.48 -0.35
N TYR A 78 -2.78 13.62 -0.55
CA TYR A 78 -3.42 13.46 -1.86
C TYR A 78 -4.26 14.68 -2.25
N ALA A 79 -5.06 15.20 -1.32
CA ALA A 79 -5.89 16.38 -1.54
C ALA A 79 -5.04 17.62 -1.90
N ALA A 80 -3.89 17.80 -1.23
CA ALA A 80 -2.95 18.89 -1.48
C ALA A 80 -2.43 18.94 -2.93
N VAL A 81 -2.48 17.82 -3.66
CA VAL A 81 -2.09 17.73 -5.08
C VAL A 81 -3.27 17.45 -6.01
N GLY A 82 -4.50 17.62 -5.53
CA GLY A 82 -5.73 17.45 -6.33
C GLY A 82 -6.02 16.01 -6.71
N LEU A 83 -5.59 15.04 -5.91
CA LEU A 83 -5.83 13.62 -6.13
C LEU A 83 -6.86 13.09 -5.13
N GLU A 84 -7.91 12.45 -5.64
CA GLU A 84 -8.95 11.85 -4.80
C GLU A 84 -8.85 10.33 -4.77
N PRO A 85 -8.99 9.67 -3.60
CA PRO A 85 -9.17 8.23 -3.52
C PRO A 85 -10.47 7.79 -4.20
N GLY A 86 -10.44 6.62 -4.84
CA GLY A 86 -11.60 6.03 -5.50
C GLY A 86 -12.48 5.19 -4.57
N ALA A 87 -13.43 4.49 -5.17
CA ALA A 87 -14.22 3.48 -4.48
C ALA A 87 -13.39 2.22 -4.19
N ARG A 88 -13.77 1.49 -3.14
CA ARG A 88 -13.22 0.17 -2.80
C ARG A 88 -13.98 -0.92 -3.57
N SER A 89 -13.26 -1.95 -4.02
CA SER A 89 -13.84 -3.22 -4.49
C SER A 89 -13.63 -4.36 -3.49
N TRP A 90 -12.92 -4.09 -2.40
CA TRP A 90 -12.67 -5.00 -1.27
C TRP A 90 -13.51 -4.60 -0.05
N PRO A 91 -13.69 -5.51 0.91
CA PRO A 91 -14.33 -5.20 2.19
C PRO A 91 -13.59 -4.11 2.95
N THR A 92 -14.32 -3.28 3.69
CA THR A 92 -13.71 -2.30 4.62
C THR A 92 -12.79 -3.04 5.59
N PRO A 93 -11.55 -2.57 5.81
CA PRO A 93 -10.72 -3.11 6.87
C PRO A 93 -11.43 -3.03 8.23
N PRO A 94 -11.27 -4.02 9.11
CA PRO A 94 -11.86 -3.94 10.43
C PRO A 94 -11.24 -2.77 11.20
N VAL A 95 -12.08 -2.04 11.94
CA VAL A 95 -11.61 -1.01 12.87
C VAL A 95 -10.76 -1.71 13.93
N ARG A 96 -9.54 -1.22 14.20
CA ARG A 96 -8.75 -1.72 15.32
C ARG A 96 -9.47 -1.32 16.62
N GLY A 97 -10.23 -2.26 17.19
CA GLY A 97 -10.53 -2.22 18.62
C GLY A 97 -9.20 -2.20 19.36
N GLY A 98 -8.98 -1.20 20.21
CA GLY A 98 -7.66 -0.85 20.76
C GLY A 98 -6.88 -2.04 21.34
N THR A 99 -5.54 -1.91 21.28
CA THR A 99 -4.44 -2.83 21.72
C THR A 99 -3.57 -3.47 20.63
N GLY A 100 -3.67 -3.07 19.37
CA GLY A 100 -2.62 -3.33 18.39
C GLY A 100 -1.65 -2.16 18.32
N GLY A 101 -0.54 -2.21 19.05
CA GLY A 101 0.55 -1.23 18.92
C GLY A 101 1.15 -1.24 17.49
N PRO A 102 2.05 -0.28 17.17
CA PRO A 102 2.69 -0.25 15.87
C PRO A 102 3.48 -1.55 15.64
N PHE A 103 3.34 -2.13 14.45
CA PHE A 103 4.20 -3.21 14.02
C PHE A 103 5.62 -2.66 13.86
N VAL A 104 6.56 -3.13 14.68
CA VAL A 104 7.99 -2.87 14.48
C VAL A 104 8.46 -3.80 13.37
N LEU A 105 8.98 -3.22 12.28
CA LEU A 105 9.66 -3.94 11.18
C LEU A 105 11.14 -4.11 11.46
#